data_AF-A0A3D0TKV6-F1
#
_entry.id   AF-A0A3D0TKV6-F1
#
_cell.length_a   1.000
_cell.length_b   1.000
_cell.length_c   1.000
_cell.angle_alpha   90.00
_cell.angle_beta   90.00
_cell.angle_gamma   90.00
#
_symmetry.space_group_name_H-M   'P 1'
#
loop_
_entity.id
_entity.type
_entity.pdbx_description
1 polymer ?
#
loop_
_entity_poly.entity_id
_entity_poly.type
_entity_poly.pdbx_seq_one_letter_code
_entity_poly.pdbx_strand_id
1 'polypeptide(L)'
;MLSSGLGKYVAPTALGAGYAIAKMFSLRALDTELAIAQDFTYQFLAGVLLGFTLRPVTNMIYWKWTTSIVYFSIFLLTFGPFGQILKRLVWGIPFDNTFWLLLIPEVIASLTVGILATLLIPSQHQVIGLNFLRRRLQKEISISMLLKLLGCGLIYALLFLVFQITFNESFSAPFWLGRIEEFLALPALSAQSKILLLWGQGILNTLVILPLFLVFFREKMELIVVFGSLTFVVAEFSPAFANFQLIEPLLLIDQVFIGFCLQFLFVVCTVFCFGRNVFNKTEQIFREKP
;
A
#
# COMPACT_ATOMS: atom_id res chain seq x y z
N MET A 1 8.03 -15.18 -23.26
CA MET A 1 6.83 -14.66 -23.96
C MET A 1 6.07 -13.59 -23.16
N LEU A 2 5.97 -13.63 -21.82
CA LEU A 2 5.27 -12.61 -21.00
C LEU A 2 6.07 -11.30 -20.74
N SER A 3 7.33 -11.22 -21.18
CA SER A 3 8.24 -10.09 -20.91
C SER A 3 8.35 -9.07 -22.05
N SER A 4 7.84 -9.36 -23.26
CA SER A 4 7.89 -8.46 -24.42
C SER A 4 6.60 -8.50 -25.26
N GLY A 5 6.30 -7.41 -25.98
CA GLY A 5 5.10 -7.29 -26.83
C GLY A 5 3.77 -7.30 -26.07
N LEU A 6 2.70 -7.83 -26.69
CA LEU A 6 1.36 -7.96 -26.10
C LEU A 6 1.34 -8.85 -24.84
N GLY A 7 2.30 -9.78 -24.71
CA GLY A 7 2.46 -10.63 -23.53
C GLY A 7 2.73 -9.85 -22.24
N LYS A 8 3.18 -8.59 -22.36
CA LYS A 8 3.34 -7.68 -21.22
C LYS A 8 2.00 -7.33 -20.55
N TYR A 9 0.90 -7.39 -21.27
CA TYR A 9 -0.42 -7.00 -20.75
C TYR A 9 -1.17 -8.20 -20.16
N VAL A 10 -0.92 -9.41 -20.68
CA VAL A 10 -1.62 -10.64 -20.29
C VAL A 10 -1.57 -10.90 -18.78
N ALA A 11 -0.40 -10.73 -18.14
CA ALA A 11 -0.28 -10.99 -16.71
C ALA A 11 -1.05 -9.98 -15.84
N PRO A 12 -0.92 -8.65 -16.05
CA PRO A 12 -1.81 -7.66 -15.42
C PRO A 12 -3.31 -7.90 -15.69
N THR A 13 -3.69 -8.26 -16.92
CA THR A 13 -5.10 -8.55 -17.27
C THR A 13 -5.63 -9.78 -16.55
N ALA A 14 -4.85 -10.85 -16.47
CA ALA A 14 -5.20 -12.06 -15.73
C ALA A 14 -5.25 -11.83 -14.21
N LEU A 15 -4.40 -10.95 -13.67
CA LEU A 15 -4.50 -10.46 -12.30
C LEU A 15 -5.81 -9.72 -12.04
N GLY A 16 -6.21 -8.85 -12.98
CA GLY A 16 -7.50 -8.16 -12.95
C GLY A 16 -8.68 -9.12 -12.90
N ALA A 17 -8.66 -10.14 -13.77
CA ALA A 17 -9.67 -11.20 -13.75
C ALA A 17 -9.67 -11.95 -12.42
N GLY A 18 -8.50 -12.33 -11.90
CA GLY A 18 -8.36 -13.04 -10.64
C GLY A 18 -8.90 -12.24 -9.44
N TYR A 19 -8.59 -10.95 -9.36
CA TYR A 19 -9.13 -10.06 -8.34
C TYR A 19 -10.65 -9.96 -8.40
N ALA A 20 -11.20 -9.66 -9.58
CA ALA A 20 -12.65 -9.49 -9.77
C ALA A 20 -13.41 -10.79 -9.50
N ILE A 21 -12.92 -11.93 -10.00
CA ILE A 21 -13.51 -13.24 -9.75
C ILE A 21 -13.48 -13.54 -8.25
N ALA A 22 -12.32 -13.46 -7.60
CA ALA A 22 -12.21 -13.77 -6.18
C ALA A 22 -13.15 -12.91 -5.33
N LYS A 23 -13.20 -11.60 -5.60
CA LYS A 23 -14.06 -10.66 -4.89
C LYS A 23 -15.54 -10.92 -5.15
N MET A 24 -15.95 -11.05 -6.41
CA MET A 24 -17.36 -11.22 -6.76
C MET A 24 -17.91 -12.58 -6.34
N PHE A 25 -17.12 -13.66 -6.42
CA PHE A 25 -17.55 -14.98 -5.93
C PHE A 25 -17.66 -15.01 -4.41
N SER A 26 -16.69 -14.44 -3.70
CA SER A 26 -16.77 -14.35 -2.23
C SER A 26 -17.92 -13.44 -1.77
N LEU A 27 -18.12 -12.31 -2.45
CA LEU A 27 -19.24 -11.42 -2.17
C LEU A 27 -20.58 -12.11 -2.45
N ARG A 28 -20.72 -12.80 -3.59
CA ARG A 28 -21.94 -13.56 -3.92
C ARG A 28 -22.23 -14.69 -2.93
N ALA A 29 -21.21 -15.27 -2.29
CA ALA A 29 -21.38 -16.27 -1.26
C ALA A 29 -21.86 -15.68 0.08
N LEU A 30 -21.59 -14.40 0.34
CA LEU A 30 -21.98 -13.70 1.56
C LEU A 30 -23.31 -12.95 1.41
N ASP A 31 -23.47 -12.23 0.30
CA ASP A 31 -24.64 -11.40 -0.03
C ASP A 31 -24.78 -11.30 -1.55
N THR A 32 -25.83 -11.92 -2.09
CA THR A 32 -26.09 -11.93 -3.54
C THR A 32 -26.57 -10.58 -4.06
N GLU A 33 -27.29 -9.79 -3.26
CA GLU A 33 -27.81 -8.49 -3.69
C GLU A 33 -26.68 -7.48 -3.77
N LEU A 34 -25.81 -7.45 -2.75
CA LEU A 34 -24.63 -6.61 -2.75
C LEU A 34 -23.66 -6.97 -3.89
N ALA A 35 -23.56 -8.25 -4.24
CA ALA A 35 -22.77 -8.70 -5.39
C ALA A 35 -23.33 -8.20 -6.74
N ILE A 36 -24.65 -8.13 -6.91
CA ILE A 36 -25.28 -7.60 -8.12
C ILE A 36 -25.09 -6.09 -8.22
N ALA A 37 -25.09 -5.39 -7.08
CA ALA A 37 -24.85 -3.96 -7.03
C ALA A 37 -23.40 -3.56 -7.39
N GLN A 38 -22.45 -4.49 -7.35
CA GLN A 38 -21.07 -4.23 -7.76
C GLN A 38 -20.87 -4.46 -9.26
N ASP A 39 -20.27 -3.47 -9.93
CA ASP A 39 -19.89 -3.60 -11.33
C ASP A 39 -18.57 -4.38 -11.48
N PHE A 40 -18.66 -5.53 -12.13
CA PHE A 40 -17.53 -6.38 -12.45
C PHE A 40 -16.43 -5.65 -13.21
N THR A 41 -16.79 -4.69 -14.08
CA THR A 41 -15.85 -3.93 -14.91
C THR A 41 -14.92 -3.07 -14.06
N TYR A 42 -15.47 -2.40 -13.06
CA TYR A 42 -14.69 -1.58 -12.13
C TYR A 42 -13.79 -2.46 -11.24
N GLN A 43 -14.28 -3.61 -10.77
CA GLN A 43 -13.45 -4.58 -10.05
C GLN A 43 -12.30 -5.10 -10.91
N PHE A 44 -12.60 -5.49 -12.15
CA PHE A 44 -11.61 -6.00 -13.09
C PHE A 44 -10.51 -4.98 -13.35
N LEU A 45 -10.87 -3.74 -13.68
CA LEU A 45 -9.89 -2.71 -13.99
C LEU A 45 -9.06 -2.32 -12.76
N ALA A 46 -9.65 -2.28 -11.56
CA ALA A 46 -8.93 -2.11 -10.31
C ALA A 46 -7.85 -3.19 -10.13
N GLY A 47 -8.20 -4.46 -10.37
CA GLY A 47 -7.23 -5.55 -10.35
C GLY A 47 -6.17 -5.49 -11.46
N VAL A 48 -6.52 -4.97 -12.65
CA VAL A 48 -5.54 -4.73 -13.72
C VAL A 48 -4.51 -3.68 -13.29
N LEU A 49 -4.94 -2.60 -12.64
CA LEU A 49 -4.07 -1.56 -12.10
C LEU A 49 -3.14 -2.10 -11.01
N LEU A 50 -3.65 -2.94 -10.11
CA LEU A 50 -2.82 -3.70 -9.16
C LEU A 50 -1.78 -4.56 -9.89
N GLY A 51 -2.18 -5.23 -10.97
CA GLY A 51 -1.28 -6.04 -11.78
C GLY A 51 -0.13 -5.23 -12.40
N PHE A 52 -0.41 -4.02 -12.90
CA PHE A 52 0.61 -3.13 -13.46
C PHE A 52 1.57 -2.59 -12.40
N THR A 53 1.08 -2.25 -11.22
CA THR A 53 1.92 -1.69 -10.15
C THR A 53 2.76 -2.74 -9.42
N LEU A 54 2.26 -3.96 -9.29
CA LEU A 54 3.01 -5.08 -8.71
C LEU A 54 4.13 -5.55 -9.64
N ARG A 55 3.92 -5.48 -10.95
CA ARG A 55 4.84 -5.98 -11.97
C ARG A 55 6.29 -5.47 -11.87
N PRO A 56 6.58 -4.17 -11.72
CA PRO A 56 7.96 -3.71 -11.60
C PRO A 56 8.62 -4.30 -10.34
N VAL A 57 7.87 -4.52 -9.27
CA VAL A 57 8.38 -5.06 -8.00
C VAL A 57 8.62 -6.56 -8.08
N THR A 58 7.68 -7.32 -8.65
CA THR A 58 7.79 -8.78 -8.81
C THR A 58 8.92 -9.19 -9.75
N ASN A 59 9.07 -8.52 -10.89
CA ASN A 59 10.08 -8.89 -11.88
C ASN A 59 11.50 -8.52 -11.47
N MET A 60 11.65 -7.38 -10.82
CA MET A 60 12.98 -6.82 -10.54
C MET A 60 13.60 -7.37 -9.26
N ILE A 61 12.80 -8.02 -8.39
CA ILE A 61 13.34 -8.65 -7.18
C ILE A 61 13.30 -10.16 -7.35
N TYR A 62 14.46 -10.79 -7.13
CA TYR A 62 14.67 -12.22 -7.31
C TYR A 62 14.09 -13.08 -6.16
N TRP A 63 12.83 -12.83 -5.76
CA TRP A 63 12.15 -13.56 -4.69
C TRP A 63 11.97 -15.03 -5.07
N LYS A 64 12.10 -15.92 -4.07
CA LYS A 64 11.50 -17.27 -4.16
C LYS A 64 9.98 -17.15 -4.16
N TRP A 65 9.32 -18.08 -4.85
CA TRP A 65 7.86 -18.09 -5.00
C TRP A 65 7.13 -17.97 -3.64
N THR A 66 7.54 -18.75 -2.64
CA THR A 66 6.97 -18.70 -1.28
C THR A 66 7.17 -17.36 -0.58
N THR A 67 8.32 -16.71 -0.79
CA THR A 67 8.65 -15.44 -0.12
C THR A 67 7.88 -14.30 -0.78
N SER A 68 7.72 -14.35 -2.10
CA SER A 68 6.90 -13.41 -2.86
C SER A 68 5.43 -13.46 -2.45
N ILE A 69 4.84 -14.67 -2.36
CA ILE A 69 3.45 -14.83 -1.90
C ILE A 69 3.26 -14.20 -0.52
N VAL A 70 4.11 -14.56 0.44
CA VAL A 70 4.01 -14.02 1.80
C VAL A 70 4.14 -12.50 1.80
N TYR A 71 5.11 -11.96 1.05
CA TYR A 71 5.35 -10.53 0.98
C TYR A 71 4.19 -9.77 0.36
N PHE A 72 3.74 -10.16 -0.83
CA PHE A 72 2.66 -9.45 -1.52
C PHE A 72 1.33 -9.59 -0.79
N SER A 73 1.05 -10.75 -0.17
CA SER A 73 -0.13 -10.89 0.68
C SER A 73 -0.09 -9.94 1.88
N ILE A 74 1.03 -9.86 2.61
CA ILE A 74 1.18 -8.90 3.72
C ILE A 74 1.05 -7.47 3.20
N PHE A 75 1.71 -7.14 2.10
CA PHE A 75 1.68 -5.81 1.51
C PHE A 75 0.26 -5.37 1.15
N LEU A 76 -0.46 -6.21 0.39
CA LEU A 76 -1.82 -5.93 -0.06
C LEU A 76 -2.78 -5.84 1.12
N LEU A 77 -2.67 -6.73 2.11
CA LEU A 77 -3.53 -6.70 3.29
C LEU A 77 -3.30 -5.45 4.15
N THR A 78 -2.03 -5.07 4.38
CA THR A 78 -1.68 -3.90 5.19
C THR A 78 -2.14 -2.60 4.55
N PHE A 79 -1.82 -2.37 3.26
CA PHE A 79 -2.19 -1.14 2.58
C PHE A 79 -3.66 -1.11 2.12
N GLY A 80 -4.26 -2.27 1.84
CA GLY A 80 -5.66 -2.40 1.45
C GLY A 80 -6.61 -2.54 2.65
N PRO A 81 -7.16 -3.73 2.92
CA PRO A 81 -8.26 -3.91 3.88
C PRO A 81 -7.91 -3.49 5.32
N PHE A 82 -6.72 -3.79 5.83
CA PHE A 82 -6.34 -3.34 7.18
C PHE A 82 -6.14 -1.82 7.24
N GLY A 83 -5.60 -1.22 6.18
CA GLY A 83 -5.51 0.23 6.04
C GLY A 83 -6.89 0.88 6.08
N GLN A 84 -7.91 0.28 5.46
CA GLN A 84 -9.29 0.78 5.50
C GLN A 84 -9.93 0.67 6.89
N ILE A 85 -9.70 -0.43 7.61
CA ILE A 85 -10.16 -0.58 9.00
C ILE A 85 -9.59 0.55 9.86
N LEU A 86 -8.27 0.79 9.74
CA LEU A 86 -7.59 1.85 10.50
C LEU A 86 -8.13 3.24 10.14
N LYS A 87 -8.33 3.52 8.84
CA LYS A 87 -8.95 4.78 8.41
C LYS A 87 -10.34 4.96 9.01
N ARG A 88 -11.21 3.94 8.93
CA ARG A 88 -12.57 4.03 9.51
C ARG A 88 -12.55 4.27 11.01
N LEU A 89 -11.66 3.61 11.75
CA LEU A 89 -11.46 3.86 13.18
C LEU A 89 -11.09 5.31 13.45
N VAL A 90 -10.12 5.83 12.69
CA VAL A 90 -9.65 7.22 12.83
C VAL A 90 -10.76 8.23 12.51
N TRP A 91 -11.57 7.94 11.49
CA TRP A 91 -12.70 8.76 11.07
C TRP A 91 -13.96 8.60 11.93
N GLY A 92 -14.02 7.60 12.82
CA GLY A 92 -15.21 7.36 13.63
C GLY A 92 -16.37 6.71 12.90
N ILE A 93 -16.13 6.18 11.71
CA ILE A 93 -17.18 5.57 10.91
C ILE A 93 -17.50 4.21 11.52
N PRO A 94 -18.77 3.93 11.87
CA PRO A 94 -19.14 2.66 12.47
C PRO A 94 -18.87 1.48 11.51
N PHE A 95 -18.60 0.33 12.10
CA PHE A 95 -18.47 -0.93 11.37
C PHE A 95 -19.84 -1.59 11.22
N ASP A 96 -20.59 -1.12 10.23
CA ASP A 96 -21.88 -1.67 9.85
C ASP A 96 -21.75 -3.04 9.15
N ASN A 97 -22.86 -3.76 9.02
CA ASN A 97 -22.87 -5.08 8.38
C ASN A 97 -22.35 -5.00 6.93
N THR A 98 -22.70 -3.95 6.19
CA THR A 98 -22.24 -3.71 4.83
C THR A 98 -20.71 -3.57 4.77
N PHE A 99 -20.07 -2.93 5.74
CA PHE A 99 -18.62 -2.85 5.80
C PHE A 99 -17.97 -4.23 5.88
N TRP A 100 -18.43 -5.10 6.77
CA TRP A 100 -17.85 -6.44 6.91
C TRP A 100 -18.09 -7.30 5.67
N LEU A 101 -19.28 -7.17 5.06
CA LEU A 101 -19.63 -7.85 3.81
C LEU A 101 -18.76 -7.41 2.64
N LEU A 102 -18.24 -6.18 2.63
CA LEU A 102 -17.31 -5.69 1.61
C LEU A 102 -15.83 -5.99 1.96
N LEU A 103 -15.47 -5.94 3.24
CA LEU A 103 -14.09 -6.14 3.70
C LEU A 103 -13.63 -7.59 3.52
N ILE A 104 -14.47 -8.57 3.85
CA ILE A 104 -14.11 -9.99 3.75
C ILE A 104 -13.77 -10.39 2.30
N PRO A 105 -14.59 -10.07 1.29
CA PRO A 105 -14.23 -10.24 -0.11
C PRO A 105 -12.95 -9.53 -0.52
N GLU A 106 -12.69 -8.33 -0.01
CA GLU A 106 -11.46 -7.58 -0.30
C GLU A 106 -10.21 -8.29 0.27
N VAL A 107 -10.31 -8.89 1.45
CA VAL A 107 -9.24 -9.72 2.04
C VAL A 107 -8.98 -10.95 1.18
N ILE A 108 -10.02 -11.66 0.76
CA ILE A 108 -9.90 -12.85 -0.12
C ILE A 108 -9.29 -12.46 -1.46
N ALA A 109 -9.74 -11.36 -2.06
CA ALA A 109 -9.22 -10.85 -3.31
C ALA A 109 -7.74 -10.44 -3.18
N SER A 110 -7.36 -9.74 -2.10
CA SER A 110 -5.98 -9.36 -1.81
C SER A 110 -5.05 -10.57 -1.69
N LEU A 111 -5.48 -11.63 -1.00
CA LEU A 111 -4.73 -12.89 -0.89
C LEU A 111 -4.60 -13.58 -2.25
N THR A 112 -5.69 -13.61 -3.04
CA THR A 112 -5.70 -14.21 -4.37
C THR A 112 -4.73 -13.48 -5.30
N VAL A 113 -4.73 -12.14 -5.27
CA VAL A 113 -3.78 -11.30 -6.02
C VAL A 113 -2.35 -11.56 -5.57
N GLY A 114 -2.07 -11.70 -4.27
CA GLY A 114 -0.72 -12.02 -3.78
C GLY A 114 -0.17 -13.35 -4.34
N ILE A 115 -1.05 -14.36 -4.43
CA ILE A 115 -0.71 -15.68 -5.02
C ILE A 115 -0.54 -15.57 -6.54
N LEU A 116 -1.55 -15.00 -7.22
CA LEU A 116 -1.57 -14.88 -8.67
C LEU A 116 -0.44 -13.99 -9.20
N ALA A 117 -0.10 -12.91 -8.51
CA ALA A 117 0.97 -12.01 -8.93
C ALA A 117 2.30 -12.75 -9.01
N THR A 118 2.53 -13.67 -8.07
CA THR A 118 3.74 -14.47 -8.04
C THR A 118 3.74 -15.57 -9.13
N LEU A 119 2.58 -16.16 -9.44
CA LEU A 119 2.44 -17.18 -10.48
C LEU A 119 2.52 -16.61 -11.89
N LEU A 120 1.80 -15.52 -12.15
CA LEU A 120 1.66 -14.91 -13.46
C LEU A 120 2.84 -14.02 -13.83
N ILE A 121 3.55 -13.50 -12.82
CA ILE A 121 4.73 -12.64 -12.98
C ILE A 121 5.91 -13.26 -12.22
N PRO A 122 6.42 -14.42 -12.67
CA PRO A 122 7.53 -15.08 -11.99
C PRO A 122 8.81 -14.25 -12.13
N SER A 123 9.55 -14.14 -11.04
CA SER A 123 10.89 -13.54 -11.05
C SER A 123 11.84 -14.38 -11.92
N GLN A 124 12.71 -13.71 -12.69
CA GLN A 124 13.64 -14.38 -13.61
C GLN A 124 14.67 -15.26 -12.86
N HIS A 125 14.99 -14.89 -11.62
CA HIS A 125 15.82 -15.68 -10.71
C HIS A 125 15.13 -15.76 -9.34
N GLN A 126 15.15 -16.94 -8.70
CA GLN A 126 14.47 -17.20 -7.43
C GLN A 126 15.47 -17.46 -6.30
N VAL A 127 16.18 -16.43 -5.88
CA VAL A 127 17.33 -16.55 -4.97
C VAL A 127 16.97 -16.11 -3.54
N ILE A 128 16.14 -15.08 -3.39
CA ILE A 128 15.85 -14.44 -2.12
C ILE A 128 14.73 -15.18 -1.39
N GLY A 129 15.12 -15.92 -0.35
CA GLY A 129 14.18 -16.59 0.55
C GLY A 129 13.88 -15.79 1.82
N LEU A 130 12.83 -16.18 2.52
CA LEU A 130 12.39 -15.56 3.79
C LEU A 130 13.49 -15.60 4.87
N ASN A 131 14.26 -16.69 4.94
CA ASN A 131 15.41 -16.79 5.84
C ASN A 131 16.52 -15.79 5.51
N PHE A 132 16.72 -15.45 4.23
CA PHE A 132 17.69 -14.45 3.83
C PHE A 132 17.25 -13.05 4.27
N LEU A 133 15.98 -12.70 4.06
CA LEU A 133 15.40 -11.44 4.53
C LEU A 133 15.51 -11.32 6.05
N ARG A 134 15.16 -12.37 6.80
CA ARG A 134 15.29 -12.40 8.25
C ARG A 134 16.73 -12.16 8.72
N ARG A 135 17.71 -12.84 8.11
CA ARG A 135 19.13 -12.66 8.45
C ARG A 135 19.62 -11.25 8.11
N ARG A 136 19.19 -10.68 6.99
CA ARG A 136 19.49 -9.29 6.59
C ARG A 136 18.92 -8.31 7.59
N LEU A 137 17.63 -8.45 7.92
CA LEU A 137 16.95 -7.62 8.91
C LEU A 137 17.68 -7.67 10.25
N GLN A 138 17.97 -8.87 10.77
CA GLN A 138 18.68 -9.05 12.04
C GLN A 138 20.05 -8.36 12.09
N LYS A 139 20.77 -8.32 10.97
CA LYS A 139 22.07 -7.62 10.89
C LYS A 139 21.94 -6.10 10.85
N GLU A 140 20.81 -5.58 10.42
CA GLU A 140 20.56 -4.14 10.29
C GLU A 140 19.78 -3.55 11.48
N ILE A 141 19.24 -4.41 12.36
CA ILE A 141 18.64 -4.00 13.64
C ILE A 141 19.70 -3.25 14.45
N SER A 142 19.48 -1.95 14.56
CA SER A 142 20.30 -1.01 15.32
C SER A 142 19.39 0.04 15.94
N ILE A 143 19.88 0.72 16.98
CA ILE A 143 19.16 1.84 17.59
C ILE A 143 18.82 2.91 16.53
N SER A 144 19.74 3.14 15.58
CA SER A 144 19.51 4.05 14.45
C SER A 144 18.33 3.60 13.58
N MET A 145 18.24 2.31 13.25
CA MET A 145 17.14 1.76 12.48
C MET A 145 15.79 1.93 13.20
N LEU A 146 15.77 1.65 14.50
CA LEU A 146 14.57 1.77 15.32
C LEU A 146 14.12 3.24 15.42
N LEU A 147 15.06 4.17 15.60
CA LEU A 147 14.77 5.61 15.59
C LEU A 147 14.20 6.08 14.24
N LYS A 148 14.78 5.61 13.13
CA LYS A 148 14.26 5.89 11.77
C LYS A 148 12.85 5.34 11.58
N LEU A 149 12.57 4.15 12.11
CA LEU A 149 11.26 3.52 12.04
C LEU A 149 10.20 4.34 12.79
N LEU A 150 10.48 4.70 14.05
CA LEU A 150 9.58 5.53 14.86
C LEU A 150 9.39 6.92 14.23
N GLY A 151 10.46 7.49 13.66
CA GLY A 151 10.42 8.76 12.93
C GLY A 151 9.56 8.69 11.67
N CYS A 152 9.68 7.64 10.86
CA CYS A 152 8.80 7.43 9.70
C CYS A 152 7.34 7.27 10.11
N GLY A 153 7.07 6.58 11.23
CA GLY A 153 5.75 6.50 11.83
C GLY A 153 5.17 7.87 12.18
N LEU A 154 5.99 8.72 12.81
CA LEU A 154 5.59 10.07 13.21
C LEU A 154 5.35 10.97 12.00
N ILE A 155 6.22 10.90 10.99
CA ILE A 155 6.05 11.61 9.74
C ILE A 155 4.74 11.22 9.05
N TYR A 156 4.41 9.92 8.99
CA TYR A 156 3.15 9.48 8.41
C TYR A 156 1.94 10.09 9.12
N ALA A 157 1.93 10.07 10.46
CA ALA A 157 0.84 10.65 11.24
C ALA A 157 0.71 12.16 11.01
N LEU A 158 1.84 12.89 10.97
CA LEU A 158 1.84 14.33 10.67
C LEU A 158 1.35 14.63 9.26
N LEU A 159 1.86 13.91 8.25
CA LEU A 159 1.43 14.08 6.86
C LEU A 159 -0.07 13.81 6.74
N PHE A 160 -0.57 12.74 7.36
CA PHE A 160 -1.99 12.43 7.37
C PHE A 160 -2.81 13.60 7.91
N LEU A 161 -2.46 14.12 9.09
CA LEU A 161 -3.17 15.25 9.70
C LEU A 161 -3.11 16.49 8.80
N VAL A 162 -1.91 16.90 8.36
CA VAL A 162 -1.71 18.08 7.52
C VAL A 162 -2.56 17.99 6.24
N PHE A 163 -2.53 16.85 5.53
CA PHE A 163 -3.30 16.71 4.31
C PHE A 163 -4.81 16.72 4.56
N GLN A 164 -5.29 16.02 5.59
CA GLN A 164 -6.72 16.01 5.91
C GLN A 164 -7.22 17.40 6.29
N ILE A 165 -6.52 18.12 7.16
CA ILE A 165 -6.93 19.45 7.61
C ILE A 165 -6.85 20.49 6.48
N THR A 166 -5.89 20.35 5.57
CA THR A 166 -5.71 21.32 4.47
C THR A 166 -6.72 21.11 3.36
N PHE A 167 -6.90 19.88 2.90
CA PHE A 167 -7.59 19.58 1.64
C PHE A 167 -8.95 18.92 1.80
N ASN A 168 -9.28 18.38 2.97
CA ASN A 168 -10.59 17.76 3.12
C ASN A 168 -11.66 18.83 3.35
N GLU A 169 -12.58 18.96 2.39
CA GLU A 169 -13.68 19.92 2.45
C GLU A 169 -14.79 19.50 3.40
N SER A 170 -14.73 18.29 3.98
CA SER A 170 -15.74 17.83 4.95
C SER A 170 -15.70 18.62 6.27
N PHE A 171 -14.64 19.38 6.55
CA PHE A 171 -14.49 20.13 7.79
C PHE A 171 -15.17 21.50 7.73
N SER A 172 -15.94 21.81 8.76
CA SER A 172 -16.70 23.06 8.87
C SER A 172 -15.84 24.24 9.33
N ALA A 173 -14.76 23.99 10.07
CA ALA A 173 -13.92 25.05 10.61
C ALA A 173 -13.10 25.79 9.52
N PRO A 174 -13.03 27.13 9.55
CA PRO A 174 -12.29 27.92 8.55
C PRO A 174 -10.77 27.94 8.78
N PHE A 175 -10.31 27.64 10.00
CA PHE A 175 -8.89 27.68 10.38
C PHE A 175 -8.36 26.32 10.82
N TRP A 176 -7.05 26.10 10.62
CA TRP A 176 -6.36 24.84 10.86
C TRP A 176 -6.57 24.28 12.28
N LEU A 177 -6.51 25.14 13.29
CA LEU A 177 -6.64 24.71 14.68
C LEU A 177 -8.04 24.18 14.99
N GLY A 178 -9.08 24.86 14.48
CA GLY A 178 -10.45 24.38 14.59
C GLY A 178 -10.69 23.07 13.83
N ARG A 179 -10.07 22.90 12.66
CA ARG A 179 -10.14 21.63 11.90
C ARG A 179 -9.43 20.47 12.60
N ILE A 180 -8.31 20.74 13.29
CA ILE A 180 -7.64 19.73 14.14
C ILE A 180 -8.57 19.31 15.28
N GLU A 181 -9.18 20.28 15.96
CA GLU A 181 -10.11 20.01 17.06
C GLU A 181 -11.33 19.22 16.56
N GLU A 182 -11.92 19.62 15.44
CA GLU A 182 -13.04 18.94 14.79
C GLU A 182 -12.69 17.48 14.46
N PHE A 183 -11.53 17.25 13.83
CA PHE A 183 -11.05 15.90 13.53
C PHE A 183 -10.79 15.07 14.79
N LEU A 184 -10.14 15.63 15.80
CA LEU A 184 -9.83 14.93 17.04
C LEU A 184 -11.10 14.63 17.86
N ALA A 185 -12.11 15.49 17.76
CA ALA A 185 -13.41 15.34 18.41
C ALA A 185 -14.33 14.30 17.75
N LEU A 186 -14.05 13.85 16.52
CA LEU A 186 -14.86 12.78 15.89
C LEU A 186 -14.94 11.56 16.83
N PRO A 187 -16.10 10.91 17.01
CA PRO A 187 -16.18 9.62 17.72
C PRO A 187 -15.41 8.54 16.94
N ALA A 188 -15.35 7.27 17.32
CA ALA A 188 -15.59 6.72 18.66
C ALA A 188 -14.30 6.70 19.51
N LEU A 189 -13.17 7.12 18.94
CA LEU A 189 -11.86 7.07 19.59
C LEU A 189 -11.48 8.41 20.20
N SER A 190 -10.79 8.34 21.34
CA SER A 190 -10.16 9.53 21.93
C SER A 190 -9.09 10.12 21.00
N ALA A 191 -8.83 11.42 21.14
CA ALA A 191 -7.78 12.12 20.39
C ALA A 191 -6.41 11.41 20.48
N GLN A 192 -6.02 10.97 21.70
CA GLN A 192 -4.78 10.25 21.93
C GLN A 192 -4.74 8.91 21.19
N SER A 193 -5.85 8.16 21.21
CA SER A 193 -5.98 6.88 20.51
C SER A 193 -5.85 7.04 18.99
N LYS A 194 -6.42 8.11 18.42
CA LYS A 194 -6.28 8.40 16.98
C LYS A 194 -4.83 8.68 16.59
N ILE A 195 -4.15 9.51 17.36
CA ILE A 195 -2.73 9.85 17.12
C ILE A 195 -1.88 8.58 17.24
N LEU A 196 -2.11 7.77 18.27
CA LEU A 196 -1.41 6.49 18.47
C LEU A 196 -1.65 5.51 17.32
N LEU A 197 -2.88 5.42 16.82
CA LEU A 197 -3.21 4.56 15.67
C LEU A 197 -2.55 5.04 14.38
N LEU A 198 -2.59 6.34 14.09
CA LEU A 198 -1.92 6.91 12.92
C LEU A 198 -0.42 6.69 12.97
N TRP A 199 0.19 6.88 14.15
CA TRP A 199 1.60 6.61 14.37
C TRP A 199 1.94 5.13 14.17
N GLY A 200 1.16 4.25 14.78
CA GLY A 200 1.29 2.79 14.62
C GLY A 200 1.12 2.34 13.18
N GLN A 201 0.19 2.93 12.43
CA GLN A 201 -0.01 2.67 11.01
C GLN A 201 1.22 3.08 10.20
N GLY A 202 1.81 4.23 10.47
CA GLY A 202 3.05 4.65 9.81
C GLY A 202 4.23 3.71 10.09
N ILE A 203 4.35 3.20 11.33
CA ILE A 203 5.34 2.17 11.69
C ILE A 203 5.09 0.89 10.88
N LEU A 204 3.84 0.41 10.86
CA LEU A 204 3.47 -0.81 10.14
C LEU A 204 3.73 -0.68 8.64
N ASN A 205 3.33 0.43 8.02
CA ASN A 205 3.59 0.72 6.61
C ASN A 205 5.10 0.71 6.32
N THR A 206 5.90 1.32 7.20
CA THR A 206 7.36 1.33 7.06
C THR A 206 7.92 -0.09 7.15
N LEU A 207 7.47 -0.91 8.11
CA LEU A 207 7.91 -2.30 8.26
C LEU A 207 7.60 -3.16 7.02
N VAL A 208 6.46 -2.90 6.36
CA VAL A 208 6.03 -3.64 5.17
C VAL A 208 6.81 -3.23 3.92
N ILE A 209 7.21 -1.96 3.79
CA ILE A 209 8.05 -1.49 2.67
C ILE A 209 9.52 -1.84 2.89
N LEU A 210 9.97 -1.92 4.14
CA LEU A 210 11.37 -2.13 4.51
C LEU A 210 12.09 -3.31 3.80
N PRO A 211 11.49 -4.51 3.64
CA PRO A 211 12.10 -5.60 2.88
C PRO A 211 12.51 -5.20 1.44
N LEU A 212 11.77 -4.27 0.82
CA LEU A 212 12.11 -3.75 -0.50
C LEU A 212 13.40 -2.95 -0.45
N PHE A 213 13.60 -2.08 0.55
CA PHE A 213 14.85 -1.31 0.67
C PHE A 213 16.08 -2.16 0.99
N LEU A 214 15.89 -3.30 1.67
CA LEU A 214 16.99 -4.23 1.98
C LEU A 214 17.55 -4.96 0.74
N VAL A 215 16.73 -5.06 -0.30
CA VAL A 215 16.99 -5.92 -1.45
C VAL A 215 17.08 -5.14 -2.76
N PHE A 216 16.36 -4.03 -2.88
CA PHE A 216 16.28 -3.20 -4.07
C PHE A 216 17.33 -2.08 -4.04
N PHE A 217 18.43 -2.29 -4.78
CA PHE A 217 19.50 -1.32 -4.91
C PHE A 217 19.32 -0.54 -6.20
N ARG A 218 18.55 0.54 -6.15
CA ARG A 218 18.33 1.49 -7.25
C ARG A 218 18.51 2.92 -6.79
N GLU A 219 18.50 3.83 -7.75
CA GLU A 219 18.49 5.26 -7.44
C GLU A 219 17.25 5.64 -6.64
N LYS A 220 17.40 6.66 -5.79
CA LYS A 220 16.32 7.13 -4.91
C LYS A 220 15.08 7.54 -5.68
N MET A 221 15.23 8.18 -6.85
CA MET A 221 14.10 8.59 -7.67
C MET A 221 13.32 7.39 -8.23
N GLU A 222 14.01 6.34 -8.70
CA GLU A 222 13.35 5.10 -9.15
C GLU A 222 12.57 4.44 -8.00
N LEU A 223 13.17 4.36 -6.81
CA LEU A 223 12.54 3.83 -5.60
C LEU A 223 11.27 4.63 -5.22
N ILE A 224 11.35 5.96 -5.26
CA ILE A 224 10.21 6.85 -4.95
C ILE A 224 9.07 6.61 -5.93
N VAL A 225 9.36 6.61 -7.23
CA VAL A 225 8.32 6.45 -8.27
C VAL A 225 7.68 5.07 -8.17
N VAL A 226 8.49 4.01 -8.06
CA VAL A 226 7.97 2.63 -8.05
C VAL A 226 7.17 2.35 -6.77
N PHE A 227 7.73 2.66 -5.59
CA PHE A 227 7.04 2.34 -4.33
C PHE A 227 5.94 3.35 -3.99
N GLY A 228 6.08 4.61 -4.41
CA GLY A 228 5.01 5.62 -4.32
C GLY A 228 3.80 5.19 -5.12
N SER A 229 4.01 4.79 -6.38
CA SER A 229 2.92 4.29 -7.24
C SER A 229 2.29 3.02 -6.68
N LEU A 230 3.09 2.08 -6.17
CA LEU A 230 2.59 0.84 -5.58
C LEU A 230 1.73 1.09 -4.35
N THR A 231 2.26 1.85 -3.38
CA THR A 231 1.55 2.16 -2.13
C THR A 231 0.28 2.96 -2.39
N PHE A 232 0.34 3.96 -3.26
CA PHE A 232 -0.83 4.74 -3.68
C PHE A 232 -1.90 3.87 -4.35
N VAL A 233 -1.54 3.04 -5.33
CA VAL A 233 -2.53 2.25 -6.05
C VAL A 233 -3.19 1.21 -5.16
N VAL A 234 -2.43 0.58 -4.26
CA VAL A 234 -2.99 -0.40 -3.32
C VAL A 234 -3.85 0.27 -2.24
N ALA A 235 -3.40 1.39 -1.68
CA ALA A 235 -4.05 2.00 -0.51
C ALA A 235 -5.24 2.90 -0.83
N GLU A 236 -5.25 3.51 -2.01
CA GLU A 236 -6.20 4.58 -2.36
C GLU A 236 -6.88 4.31 -3.69
N PHE A 237 -6.09 4.16 -4.76
CA PHE A 237 -6.64 4.18 -6.11
C PHE A 237 -7.49 2.94 -6.43
N SER A 238 -6.96 1.73 -6.20
CA SER A 238 -7.69 0.49 -6.48
C SER A 238 -8.98 0.38 -5.66
N PRO A 239 -8.99 0.64 -4.35
CA PRO A 239 -10.23 0.60 -3.58
C PRO A 239 -11.24 1.70 -3.93
N ALA A 240 -10.76 2.92 -4.23
CA ALA A 240 -11.61 4.02 -4.68
C ALA A 240 -12.26 3.70 -6.03
N PHE A 241 -11.48 3.14 -6.96
CA PHE A 241 -11.95 2.76 -8.28
C PHE A 241 -12.91 1.56 -8.24
N ALA A 242 -12.60 0.55 -7.42
CA ALA A 242 -13.45 -0.61 -7.20
C ALA A 242 -14.82 -0.26 -6.60
N ASN A 243 -14.91 0.83 -5.84
CA ASN A 243 -16.14 1.27 -5.19
C ASN A 243 -16.61 2.63 -5.72
N PHE A 244 -16.22 2.99 -6.96
CA PHE A 244 -16.48 4.31 -7.54
C PHE A 244 -17.97 4.69 -7.50
N GLN A 245 -18.86 3.70 -7.68
CA GLN A 245 -20.31 3.88 -7.66
C GLN A 245 -20.88 4.17 -6.26
N LEU A 246 -20.11 3.93 -5.20
CA LEU A 246 -20.52 4.09 -3.80
C LEU A 246 -19.95 5.37 -3.16
N ILE A 247 -19.11 6.11 -3.87
CA ILE A 247 -18.41 7.29 -3.35
C ILE A 247 -18.87 8.52 -4.14
N GLU A 248 -19.20 9.60 -3.43
CA GLU A 248 -19.54 10.85 -4.10
C GLU A 248 -18.34 11.37 -4.92
N PRO A 249 -18.55 11.85 -6.17
CA PRO A 249 -17.45 12.20 -7.07
C PRO A 249 -16.47 13.24 -6.51
N LEU A 250 -16.95 14.20 -5.72
CA LEU A 250 -16.12 15.25 -5.15
C LEU A 250 -15.24 14.71 -4.02
N LEU A 251 -15.82 13.91 -3.12
CA LEU A 251 -15.10 13.21 -2.05
C LEU A 251 -14.09 12.20 -2.60
N LEU A 252 -14.38 11.58 -3.75
CA LEU A 252 -13.47 10.68 -4.44
C LEU A 252 -12.20 11.41 -4.90
N ILE A 253 -12.35 12.61 -5.49
CA ILE A 253 -11.21 13.40 -5.98
C ILE A 253 -10.32 13.80 -4.80
N ASP A 254 -10.91 14.30 -3.71
CA ASP A 254 -10.18 14.69 -2.52
C ASP A 254 -9.46 13.49 -1.89
N GLN A 255 -10.15 12.35 -1.75
CA GLN A 255 -9.57 11.14 -1.20
C GLN A 255 -8.39 10.64 -2.04
N VAL A 256 -8.54 10.60 -3.36
CA VAL A 256 -7.49 10.14 -4.27
C VAL A 256 -6.31 11.12 -4.28
N PHE A 257 -6.56 12.43 -4.26
CA PHE A 257 -5.51 13.45 -4.24
C PHE A 257 -4.74 13.46 -2.91
N ILE A 258 -5.45 13.52 -1.78
CA ILE A 258 -4.86 13.44 -0.44
C ILE A 258 -4.06 12.14 -0.30
N GLY A 259 -4.64 11.03 -0.74
CA GLY A 259 -4.01 9.72 -0.76
C GLY A 259 -2.73 9.70 -1.59
N PHE A 260 -2.75 10.28 -2.78
CA PHE A 260 -1.58 10.41 -3.65
C PHE A 260 -0.45 11.18 -2.95
N CYS A 261 -0.75 12.38 -2.44
CA CYS A 261 0.24 13.23 -1.76
C CYS A 261 0.80 12.54 -0.51
N LEU A 262 -0.06 11.94 0.31
CA LEU A 262 0.31 11.24 1.53
C LEU A 262 1.27 10.08 1.23
N GLN A 263 0.89 9.18 0.33
CA GLN A 263 1.68 7.98 0.04
C GLN A 263 3.01 8.33 -0.62
N PHE A 264 3.04 9.26 -1.57
CA PHE A 264 4.29 9.67 -2.21
C PHE A 264 5.25 10.35 -1.24
N LEU A 265 4.79 11.30 -0.43
CA LEU A 265 5.67 11.97 0.53
C LEU A 265 6.14 11.04 1.65
N PHE A 266 5.27 10.15 2.12
CA PHE A 266 5.67 9.11 3.05
C PHE A 266 6.75 8.19 2.45
N VAL A 267 6.57 7.76 1.20
CA VAL A 267 7.58 6.96 0.49
C VAL A 267 8.87 7.74 0.30
N VAL A 268 8.83 9.03 -0.04
CA VAL A 268 10.02 9.89 -0.11
C VAL A 268 10.79 9.83 1.21
N CYS A 269 10.11 10.07 2.34
CA CYS A 269 10.75 10.04 3.66
C CYS A 269 11.36 8.66 3.96
N THR A 270 10.63 7.57 3.70
CA THR A 270 11.16 6.21 3.94
C THR A 270 12.35 5.88 3.03
N VAL A 271 12.34 6.32 1.76
CA VAL A 271 13.48 6.17 0.83
C VAL A 271 14.68 6.98 1.31
N PHE A 272 14.50 8.17 1.85
CA PHE A 272 15.63 8.93 2.41
C PHE A 272 16.18 8.30 3.69
N CYS A 273 15.34 7.68 4.51
CA CYS A 273 15.76 7.01 5.74
C CYS A 273 16.46 5.65 5.48
N PHE A 274 15.95 4.85 4.55
CA PHE A 274 16.34 3.44 4.35
C PHE A 274 16.91 3.14 2.96
N GLY A 275 16.62 3.96 1.95
CA GLY A 275 17.17 3.82 0.61
C GLY A 275 18.67 4.10 0.60
N ARG A 276 19.44 3.12 0.10
CA ARG A 276 20.90 3.22 0.02
C ARG A 276 21.31 4.08 -1.16
N ASN A 277 22.24 5.01 -0.94
CA ASN A 277 22.88 5.73 -2.04
C ASN A 277 23.73 4.74 -2.85
N VAL A 278 23.37 4.54 -4.12
CA VAL A 278 24.19 3.75 -5.06
C VAL A 278 25.58 4.38 -5.24
N PHE A 279 25.68 5.71 -5.13
CA PHE A 279 26.92 6.48 -5.29
C PHE A 279 28.04 6.14 -4.30
N ASN A 280 27.74 5.75 -3.05
CA ASN A 280 28.80 5.45 -2.07
C ASN A 280 29.59 4.17 -2.39
N LYS A 281 29.05 3.27 -3.23
CA LYS A 281 29.80 2.09 -3.67
C LYS A 281 30.84 2.42 -4.73
N THR A 282 30.55 3.38 -5.60
CA THR A 282 31.48 3.77 -6.68
C THR A 282 32.68 4.54 -6.13
N GLU A 283 32.50 5.38 -5.11
CA GLU A 283 33.61 6.04 -4.41
C GLU A 283 34.47 5.08 -3.58
N GLN A 284 33.88 4.04 -2.98
CA GLN A 284 34.66 3.00 -2.31
C GLN A 284 35.50 2.18 -3.30
N ILE A 285 34.99 1.89 -4.49
CA ILE A 285 35.75 1.19 -5.55
C ILE A 285 36.88 2.06 -6.12
N PHE A 286 36.75 3.40 -6.11
CA PHE A 286 37.81 4.32 -6.55
C PHE A 286 38.90 4.59 -5.50
N ARG A 287 38.64 4.32 -4.21
CA ARG A 287 39.64 4.43 -3.14
C ARG A 287 40.40 3.13 -2.84
N GLU A 288 39.96 2.00 -3.42
CA GLU A 288 40.55 0.67 -3.20
C GLU A 288 41.35 0.12 -4.39
N LYS A 289 41.74 0.96 -5.36
CA LYS A 289 42.77 0.57 -6.32
C LYS A 289 44.13 1.19 -5.92
N PRO A 290 45.18 0.36 -5.79
CA PRO A 290 46.52 0.81 -5.40
C PRO A 290 47.14 1.79 -6.41
#